data_AF-A0A960UL59-F1
#
_entry.id   AF-A0A960UL59-F1
#
_cell.length_a   1.000
_cell.length_b   1.000
_cell.length_c   1.000
_cell.angle_alpha   90.00
_cell.angle_beta   90.00
_cell.angle_gamma   90.00
#
_symmetry.space_group_name_H-M   'P 1'
#
loop_
_entity.id
_entity.type
_entity.pdbx_description
1 polymer ?
#
loop_
_entity_poly.entity_id
_entity_poly.type
_entity_poly.pdbx_seq_one_letter_code
_entity_poly.pdbx_strand_id
1 'polypeptide(L)'
;MSDTYFILIGLVLGLLTFLLYMLVPLRAKRRKEEEDRIRGYCPLCGHALRKGERIRSNQLEIGKSDLRTYIKGCPFCLGGKGSRKCPVCKKKVGKEDMIVAFSNPEEDKRKLRVMGCKNCFSQGFD
;
A
#
# COMPACT_ATOMS: atom_id res chain seq x y z
N MET A 1 8.12 43.40 -41.52
CA MET A 1 8.65 42.84 -40.25
C MET A 1 7.62 42.05 -39.45
N SER A 2 6.32 42.20 -39.74
CA SER A 2 5.20 41.50 -39.08
C SER A 2 5.00 40.05 -39.56
N ASP A 3 5.19 39.78 -40.85
CA ASP A 3 4.82 38.47 -41.45
C ASP A 3 5.71 37.31 -40.99
N THR A 4 7.00 37.58 -40.79
CA THR A 4 7.95 36.60 -40.24
C THR A 4 7.62 36.22 -38.79
N TYR A 5 7.08 37.17 -38.01
CA TYR A 5 6.65 36.92 -36.63
C TYR A 5 5.46 35.96 -36.56
N PHE A 6 4.46 36.12 -37.43
CA PHE A 6 3.28 35.24 -37.46
C PHE A 6 3.65 33.80 -37.83
N ILE A 7 4.57 33.62 -38.78
CA ILE A 7 5.06 32.29 -39.17
C ILE A 7 5.82 31.62 -38.03
N LEU A 8 6.71 32.36 -37.35
CA LEU A 8 7.46 31.84 -36.21
C LEU A 8 6.55 31.46 -35.04
N ILE A 9 5.54 32.28 -34.74
CA ILE A 9 4.56 31.98 -33.69
C ILE A 9 3.77 30.70 -34.04
N GLY A 10 3.33 30.55 -35.29
CA GLY A 10 2.63 29.36 -35.75
C GLY A 10 3.49 28.09 -35.61
N LEU A 11 4.77 28.17 -35.98
CA LEU A 11 5.72 27.06 -35.83
C LEU A 11 5.95 26.69 -34.35
N VAL A 12 6.14 27.69 -33.49
CA VAL A 12 6.33 27.46 -32.05
C VAL A 12 5.08 26.85 -31.42
N LEU A 13 3.89 27.35 -31.72
CA LEU A 13 2.63 26.79 -31.21
C LEU A 13 2.37 25.37 -31.75
N GLY A 14 2.65 25.12 -33.03
CA GLY A 14 2.55 23.78 -33.62
C GLY A 14 3.50 22.78 -32.97
N LEU A 15 4.74 23.19 -32.72
CA LEU A 15 5.74 22.35 -32.06
C LEU A 15 5.38 22.10 -30.60
N LEU A 16 4.87 23.12 -29.88
CA LEU A 16 4.46 23.01 -28.48
C LEU A 16 3.21 22.13 -28.31
N THR A 17 2.22 22.26 -29.20
CA THR A 17 1.03 21.39 -29.22
C THR A 17 1.38 19.93 -29.55
N PHE A 18 2.25 19.70 -30.54
CA PHE A 18 2.75 18.36 -30.87
C PHE A 18 3.50 17.71 -29.69
N LEU A 19 4.37 18.47 -29.03
CA LEU A 19 5.15 18.00 -27.88
C LEU A 19 4.23 17.66 -26.70
N LEU A 20 3.21 18.49 -26.41
CA LEU A 20 2.20 18.19 -25.40
C LEU A 20 1.37 16.94 -25.78
N TYR A 21 0.95 16.80 -27.04
CA TYR A 21 0.20 15.64 -27.52
C TYR A 21 0.97 14.33 -27.33
N MET A 22 2.30 14.35 -27.52
CA MET A 22 3.17 13.18 -27.31
C MET A 22 3.44 12.90 -25.82
N LEU A 23 3.52 13.93 -24.98
CA LEU A 23 3.75 13.79 -23.53
C LEU A 23 2.54 13.27 -22.74
N VAL A 24 1.31 13.62 -23.13
CA VAL A 24 0.08 13.18 -22.46
C VAL A 24 -0.07 11.65 -22.39
N PRO A 25 0.05 10.88 -23.49
CA PRO A 25 -0.11 9.42 -23.44
C PRO A 25 1.02 8.75 -22.64
N LEU A 26 2.24 9.29 -22.69
CA LEU A 26 3.37 8.79 -21.88
C LEU A 26 3.10 8.97 -20.38
N ARG A 27 2.58 10.13 -19.97
CA ARG A 27 2.20 10.38 -18.57
C ARG A 27 1.05 9.47 -18.13
N ALA A 28 0.04 9.27 -18.99
CA ALA A 28 -1.08 8.38 -18.70
C ALA A 28 -0.63 6.91 -18.52
N LYS A 29 0.22 6.41 -19.43
CA LYS A 29 0.79 5.06 -19.34
C LYS A 29 1.61 4.88 -18.06
N ARG A 30 2.49 5.84 -17.75
CA ARG A 30 3.33 5.79 -16.54
C ARG A 30 2.49 5.83 -15.25
N ARG A 31 1.40 6.61 -15.21
CA ARG A 31 0.46 6.62 -14.06
C ARG A 31 -0.23 5.27 -13.86
N LYS A 32 -0.74 4.65 -14.93
CA LYS A 32 -1.39 3.33 -14.87
C LYS A 32 -0.42 2.25 -14.39
N GLU A 33 0.79 2.26 -14.92
CA GLU A 33 1.85 1.32 -14.51
C GLU A 33 2.23 1.51 -13.04
N GLU A 34 2.26 2.75 -12.54
CA GLU A 34 2.51 3.03 -11.13
C GLU A 34 1.36 2.61 -10.20
N GLU A 35 0.12 2.66 -10.68
CA GLU A 35 -1.07 2.21 -9.95
C GLU A 35 -1.10 0.68 -9.78
N ASP A 36 -0.69 -0.05 -10.82
CA ASP A 36 -0.61 -1.52 -10.81
C ASP A 36 0.61 -2.08 -10.05
N ARG A 37 1.50 -1.22 -9.52
CA ARG A 37 2.62 -1.68 -8.70
C ARG A 37 2.13 -2.30 -7.38
N ILE A 38 2.38 -3.60 -7.24
CA ILE A 38 2.15 -4.34 -6.00
C ILE A 38 3.12 -3.83 -4.94
N ARG A 39 2.59 -3.31 -3.83
CA ARG A 39 3.40 -2.81 -2.70
C ARG A 39 3.76 -3.89 -1.69
N GLY A 40 2.99 -4.95 -1.63
CA GLY A 40 3.20 -6.04 -0.69
C GLY A 40 2.00 -6.99 -0.66
N TYR A 41 2.05 -7.96 0.24
CA TYR A 41 1.03 -8.98 0.37
C TYR A 41 0.38 -8.91 1.75
N CYS A 42 -0.92 -9.19 1.81
CA CYS A 42 -1.62 -9.29 3.08
C CYS A 42 -1.13 -10.53 3.86
N PRO A 43 -0.66 -10.38 5.12
CA PRO A 43 -0.13 -11.50 5.91
C PRO A 43 -1.19 -12.55 6.31
N LEU A 44 -2.48 -12.20 6.21
CA LEU A 44 -3.59 -13.09 6.58
C LEU A 44 -4.13 -13.92 5.42
N CYS A 45 -4.25 -13.33 4.23
CA CYS A 45 -4.89 -13.98 3.08
C CYS A 45 -3.99 -14.10 1.85
N GLY A 46 -2.80 -13.50 1.87
CA GLY A 46 -1.87 -13.51 0.74
C GLY A 46 -2.29 -12.64 -0.44
N HIS A 47 -3.36 -11.84 -0.33
CA HIS A 47 -3.78 -10.94 -1.41
C HIS A 47 -2.72 -9.86 -1.67
N ALA A 48 -2.40 -9.63 -2.94
CA ALA A 48 -1.49 -8.59 -3.39
C ALA A 48 -2.14 -7.22 -3.21
N LEU A 49 -1.46 -6.31 -2.51
CA LEU A 49 -1.94 -4.96 -2.23
C LEU A 49 -1.44 -3.99 -3.30
N ARG A 50 -2.36 -3.34 -4.00
CA ARG A 50 -2.09 -2.31 -5.01
C ARG A 50 -1.89 -0.93 -4.38
N LYS A 51 -1.47 0.04 -5.19
CA LYS A 51 -1.30 1.42 -4.73
C LYS A 51 -2.63 2.00 -4.25
N GLY A 52 -2.71 2.37 -2.97
CA GLY A 52 -3.93 2.89 -2.33
C GLY A 52 -4.61 1.89 -1.40
N GLU A 53 -4.41 0.59 -1.61
CA GLU A 53 -4.89 -0.44 -0.69
C GLU A 53 -3.98 -0.52 0.54
N ARG A 54 -4.59 -0.45 1.73
CA ARG A 54 -3.87 -0.49 3.00
C ARG A 54 -4.45 -1.57 3.91
N ILE A 55 -3.58 -2.19 4.68
CA ILE A 55 -3.99 -3.09 5.75
C ILE A 55 -4.60 -2.24 6.87
N ARG A 56 -5.78 -2.65 7.36
CA ARG A 56 -6.39 -2.05 8.53
C ARG A 56 -5.70 -2.60 9.78
N SER A 57 -5.09 -1.70 10.55
CA SER A 57 -4.42 -2.03 11.80
C SER A 57 -4.64 -0.95 12.84
N ASN A 58 -4.60 -1.35 14.12
CA ASN A 58 -4.59 -0.45 15.26
C ASN A 58 -3.21 -0.52 15.92
N GLN A 59 -2.62 0.61 16.27
CA GLN A 59 -1.31 0.67 16.93
C GLN A 59 -1.48 1.13 18.39
N LEU A 60 -0.68 0.56 19.26
CA LEU A 60 -0.58 0.88 20.69
C LEU A 60 0.90 1.03 21.04
N GLU A 61 1.25 2.14 21.67
CA GLU A 61 2.60 2.37 22.19
C GLU A 61 2.81 1.56 23.48
N ILE A 62 3.92 0.83 23.55
CA ILE A 62 4.34 0.05 24.71
C ILE A 62 5.72 0.54 25.14
N GLY A 63 5.75 1.31 26.22
CA GLY A 63 6.98 1.89 26.74
C GLY A 63 7.48 3.05 25.87
N LYS A 64 8.80 3.18 25.75
CA LYS A 64 9.43 4.34 25.09
C LYS A 64 9.55 4.22 23.57
N SER A 65 9.65 3.01 23.03
CA SER A 65 9.98 2.82 21.61
C SER A 65 9.32 1.62 20.92
N ASP A 66 8.69 0.70 21.63
CA ASP A 66 8.03 -0.44 21.00
C ASP A 66 6.56 -0.15 20.69
N LEU A 67 6.17 -0.39 19.44
CA LEU A 67 4.78 -0.29 18.99
C LEU A 67 4.18 -1.69 18.84
N ARG A 68 3.11 -1.97 19.58
CA ARG A 68 2.24 -3.13 19.35
C ARG A 68 1.20 -2.78 18.30
N THR A 69 1.18 -3.53 17.21
CA THR A 69 0.24 -3.37 16.10
C THR A 69 -0.71 -4.55 16.04
N TYR A 70 -2.01 -4.29 16.17
CA TYR A 70 -3.09 -5.24 15.92
C TYR A 70 -3.52 -5.16 14.46
N ILE A 71 -3.23 -6.19 13.68
CA ILE A 71 -3.58 -6.25 12.27
C ILE A 71 -4.92 -6.97 12.11
N LYS A 72 -5.91 -6.26 11.57
CA LYS A 72 -7.24 -6.82 11.23
C LYS A 72 -7.22 -7.50 9.87
N GLY A 73 -6.59 -6.89 8.87
CA GLY A 73 -6.49 -7.44 7.52
C GLY A 73 -6.62 -6.40 6.42
N CYS A 74 -6.65 -6.84 5.17
CA CYS A 74 -6.82 -5.98 4.01
C CYS A 74 -8.31 -5.83 3.62
N PRO A 75 -8.65 -4.85 2.77
CA PRO A 75 -10.03 -4.64 2.31
C PRO A 75 -10.63 -5.89 1.65
N PHE A 76 -9.82 -6.68 0.96
CA PHE A 76 -10.25 -7.93 0.32
C PHE A 76 -10.76 -8.95 1.35
N CYS A 77 -9.94 -9.30 2.36
CA CYS A 77 -10.32 -10.28 3.37
C CYS A 77 -11.32 -9.78 4.40
N LEU A 78 -11.35 -8.48 4.65
CA LEU A 78 -12.38 -7.87 5.50
C LEU A 78 -13.74 -7.80 4.78
N GLY A 79 -13.75 -7.62 3.45
CA GLY A 79 -14.96 -7.71 2.61
C GLY A 79 -15.50 -9.13 2.43
N GLY A 80 -15.03 -10.10 3.22
CA GLY A 80 -15.47 -11.50 3.16
C GLY A 80 -14.83 -12.33 2.04
N LYS A 81 -13.89 -11.76 1.28
CA LYS A 81 -13.22 -12.46 0.17
C LYS A 81 -11.87 -13.01 0.62
N GLY A 82 -11.65 -14.31 0.49
CA GLY A 82 -10.36 -14.95 0.78
C GLY A 82 -10.23 -15.48 2.22
N SER A 83 -9.47 -16.56 2.36
CA SER A 83 -9.27 -17.23 3.65
C SER A 83 -8.29 -16.46 4.52
N ARG A 84 -8.69 -16.11 5.73
CA ARG A 84 -7.80 -15.52 6.74
C ARG A 84 -7.16 -16.63 7.55
N LYS A 85 -5.83 -16.74 7.47
CA LYS A 85 -5.04 -17.73 8.20
C LYS A 85 -3.96 -17.02 9.00
N CYS A 86 -3.66 -17.54 10.19
CA CYS A 86 -2.55 -17.05 10.98
C CYS A 86 -1.24 -17.37 10.24
N PRO A 87 -0.32 -16.41 10.05
CA PRO A 87 0.95 -16.69 9.38
C PRO A 87 1.84 -17.68 10.16
N VAL A 88 1.66 -17.77 11.48
CA VAL A 88 2.44 -18.64 12.38
C VAL A 88 1.84 -20.04 12.47
N CYS A 89 0.63 -20.21 13.03
CA CYS A 89 0.04 -21.54 13.22
C CYS A 89 -0.83 -22.03 12.06
N LYS A 90 -1.01 -21.23 10.99
CA LYS A 90 -1.85 -21.51 9.82
C LYS A 90 -3.34 -21.78 10.09
N LYS A 91 -3.79 -21.74 11.35
CA LYS A 91 -5.21 -21.86 11.72
C LYS A 91 -6.02 -20.69 11.17
N LYS A 92 -7.31 -20.95 10.93
CA LYS A 92 -8.26 -19.95 10.45
C LYS A 92 -8.41 -18.84 11.50
N VAL A 93 -8.38 -17.60 11.06
CA VAL A 93 -8.58 -16.40 11.87
C VAL A 93 -9.98 -15.86 11.56
N GLY A 94 -10.79 -15.61 12.59
CA GLY A 94 -12.15 -15.10 12.45
C GLY A 94 -12.20 -13.69 11.85
N LYS A 95 -13.42 -13.21 11.56
CA LYS A 95 -13.62 -11.86 10.98
C LYS A 95 -13.22 -10.74 11.94
N GLU A 96 -13.51 -10.92 13.23
CA GLU A 96 -13.17 -9.93 14.26
C GLU A 96 -11.81 -10.19 14.91
N ASP A 97 -11.25 -11.38 14.70
CA ASP A 97 -9.95 -11.73 15.25
C ASP A 97 -8.83 -10.91 14.59
N MET A 98 -7.76 -10.70 15.33
CA MET A 98 -6.60 -9.93 14.86
C MET A 98 -5.32 -10.76 15.01
N ILE A 99 -4.27 -10.33 14.34
CA ILE A 99 -2.91 -10.80 14.63
C ILE A 99 -2.10 -9.68 15.26
N VAL A 100 -1.27 -10.03 16.24
CA VAL A 100 -0.37 -9.09 16.91
C VAL A 100 0.97 -9.10 16.19
N ALA A 101 1.51 -7.90 16.02
CA ALA A 101 2.85 -7.68 15.55
C ALA A 101 3.52 -6.56 16.36
N PHE A 102 4.83 -6.55 16.42
CA PHE A 102 5.62 -5.51 17.06
C PHE A 102 6.51 -4.82 16.04
N SER A 103 6.73 -3.53 16.23
CA SER A 103 7.70 -2.74 15.48
C SER A 103 8.40 -1.78 16.42
N ASN A 104 9.71 -1.60 16.21
CA ASN A 104 10.48 -0.58 16.88
C ASN A 104 10.82 0.52 15.86
N PRO A 105 10.07 1.63 15.80
CA PRO A 105 10.34 2.75 14.90
C PRO A 105 11.69 3.46 15.12
N GLU A 106 12.34 3.33 16.29
CA GLU A 106 13.69 3.87 16.51
C GLU A 106 14.76 3.02 15.81
N GLU A 107 14.60 1.69 15.79
CA GLU A 107 15.50 0.76 15.08
C GLU A 107 15.21 0.75 13.57
N ASP A 108 13.96 0.44 13.18
CA ASP A 108 13.55 0.40 11.78
C ASP A 108 12.04 0.68 11.65
N LYS A 109 11.72 1.84 11.09
CA LYS A 109 10.35 2.31 10.81
C LYS A 109 9.54 1.40 9.87
N ARG A 110 10.20 0.51 9.12
CA ARG A 110 9.56 -0.35 8.11
C ARG A 110 9.48 -1.82 8.52
N LYS A 111 10.20 -2.23 9.57
CA LYS A 111 10.26 -3.63 10.00
C LYS A 111 9.15 -3.93 10.99
N LEU A 112 8.33 -4.91 10.63
CA LEU A 112 7.26 -5.41 11.47
C LEU A 112 7.51 -6.88 11.78
N ARG A 113 7.59 -7.22 13.06
CA ARG A 113 7.75 -8.61 13.54
C ARG A 113 6.39 -9.17 13.91
N VAL A 114 5.90 -10.15 13.14
CA VAL A 114 4.59 -10.76 13.36
C VAL A 114 4.67 -11.87 14.40
N MET A 115 3.90 -11.76 15.48
CA MET A 115 3.87 -12.75 16.58
C MET A 115 2.80 -13.83 16.37
N GLY A 116 1.64 -13.47 15.83
CA GLY A 116 0.57 -14.41 15.49
C GLY A 116 -0.81 -14.03 16.02
N CYS A 117 -1.73 -15.00 16.04
CA CYS A 117 -3.09 -14.84 16.55
C CYS A 117 -3.15 -15.08 18.07
N LYS A 118 -4.34 -14.87 18.67
CA LYS A 118 -4.61 -15.09 20.12
C LYS A 118 -4.11 -16.43 20.65
N ASN A 119 -4.18 -17.49 19.85
CA ASN A 119 -3.70 -18.82 20.25
C ASN A 119 -2.16 -18.97 20.22
N CYS A 120 -1.46 -18.21 19.38
CA CYS A 120 0.01 -18.26 19.32
C CYS A 120 0.66 -17.34 20.35
N PHE A 121 0.00 -16.22 20.61
CA PHE A 121 0.55 -15.14 21.43
C PHE A 121 -0.59 -14.50 22.23
N SER A 122 -1.07 -15.20 23.25
CA SER A 122 -2.18 -14.76 24.10
C SER A 122 -1.85 -13.47 24.85
N GLN A 123 -0.62 -13.35 25.36
CA GLN A 123 -0.10 -12.18 26.10
C GLN A 123 -0.19 -10.86 25.32
N GLY A 124 -0.36 -10.92 23.99
CA GLY A 124 -0.54 -9.74 23.16
C GLY A 124 -1.95 -9.19 23.12
N PHE A 125 -2.93 -9.94 23.63
CA PHE A 125 -4.37 -9.61 23.60
C PHE A 125 -4.95 -9.33 24.99
N ASP A 126 -4.13 -9.50 26.03
CA ASP A 126 -4.45 -9.15 27.41
C ASP A 126 -4.28 -7.64 27.65
#